data_AF-A0A7W1LRI5-F1
#
_entry.id   AF-A0A7W1LRI5-F1
#
_cell.length_a   1.000
_cell.length_b   1.000
_cell.length_c   1.000
_cell.angle_alpha   90.00
_cell.angle_beta   90.00
_cell.angle_gamma   90.00
#
_symmetry.space_group_name_H-M   'P 1'
#
loop_
_entity.id
_entity.type
_entity.pdbx_description
1 polymer ?
#
loop_
_entity_poly.entity_id
_entity_poly.type
_entity_poly.pdbx_seq_one_letter_code
_entity_poly.pdbx_strand_id
1 'polypeptide(L)' 'MSFEPRVLPSVPVESLQAHLDAGGRAGLDAARKVEAEVVIGELEASGLRGRGGGGFVTGT' A
#
# COMPACT_ATOMS: atom_id res chain seq x y z
N MET A 1 3.19 27.08 3.86
CA MET A 1 2.93 25.73 4.42
C MET A 1 2.99 24.77 3.25
N SER A 2 4.04 23.95 3.16
CA SER A 2 4.17 22.97 2.06
C SER A 2 3.22 21.80 2.31
N PHE A 3 2.47 21.40 1.28
CA PHE A 3 1.66 20.19 1.30
C PHE A 3 2.58 19.01 0.98
N GLU A 4 2.86 18.18 1.98
CA GLU A 4 3.47 16.86 1.75
C GLU A 4 2.34 15.86 1.52
N PRO A 5 2.18 15.31 0.30
CA PRO A 5 1.14 14.34 0.05
C PRO A 5 1.38 13.11 0.92
N ARG A 6 0.41 12.78 1.78
CA ARG A 6 0.54 11.64 2.73
C ARG A 6 0.64 10.27 2.04
N VAL A 7 0.14 10.17 0.81
CA VAL A 7 -0.09 8.88 0.12
C VAL A 7 0.82 8.69 -1.08
N LEU A 8 1.16 9.75 -1.80
CA LEU A 8 1.99 9.69 -2.99
C LEU A 8 3.22 10.59 -2.83
N PRO A 9 4.37 10.23 -3.41
CA PRO A 9 5.52 11.12 -3.46
C PRO A 9 5.19 12.40 -4.24
N SER A 10 5.90 13.49 -3.92
CA SER A 10 5.77 14.79 -4.61
C SER A 10 6.28 14.76 -6.05
N VAL A 11 7.06 13.74 -6.42
CA VAL A 11 7.61 13.52 -7.77
C VAL A 11 7.22 12.12 -8.23
N PRO A 12 6.83 11.93 -9.51
CA PRO A 12 6.51 10.60 -10.03
C PRO A 12 7.67 9.61 -9.93
N VAL A 13 7.34 8.33 -9.73
CA VAL A 13 8.28 7.22 -9.86
C VAL A 13 8.12 6.65 -11.27
N GLU A 14 9.07 6.95 -12.16
CA GLU A 14 8.92 6.72 -13.61
C GLU A 14 9.49 5.39 -14.11
N SER A 15 10.14 4.61 -13.25
CA SER A 15 10.69 3.31 -13.65
C SER A 15 10.64 2.30 -12.51
N LEU A 16 10.68 1.02 -12.88
CA LEU A 16 10.79 -0.06 -11.92
C LEU A 16 12.08 0.07 -11.08
N GLN A 17 13.20 0.45 -11.70
CA GLN A 17 14.46 0.61 -10.97
C GLN A 17 14.35 1.73 -9.92
N ALA A 18 13.77 2.88 -10.29
CA ALA A 18 13.52 3.97 -9.34
C ALA A 18 12.59 3.53 -8.19
N HIS A 19 11.59 2.69 -8.46
CA HIS A 19 10.75 2.11 -7.41
C HIS A 19 11.55 1.21 -6.46
N LEU A 20 12.42 0.34 -7.00
CA LEU A 20 13.25 -0.56 -6.20
C LEU A 20 14.30 0.21 -5.37
N ASP A 21 14.96 1.20 -5.97
CA ASP A 21 15.96 2.04 -5.30
C ASP A 21 15.35 2.86 -4.14
N ALA A 22 14.07 3.22 -4.25
CA ALA A 22 13.30 3.88 -3.20
C ALA A 22 12.79 2.93 -2.10
N GLY A 23 13.22 1.65 -2.10
CA GLY A 23 12.78 0.64 -1.12
C GLY A 23 11.46 -0.05 -1.50
N GLY A 24 11.09 -0.01 -2.78
CA GLY A 24 9.95 -0.74 -3.31
C GLY A 24 10.00 -2.24 -3.01
N ARG A 25 8.88 -2.91 -3.21
CA ARG A 25 8.68 -4.36 -2.95
C ARG A 25 8.68 -4.80 -1.47
N ALA A 26 9.04 -3.95 -0.51
CA ALA A 26 9.07 -4.31 0.92
C ALA A 26 7.76 -4.98 1.41
N GLY A 27 6.60 -4.42 1.07
CA GLY A 27 5.30 -5.00 1.41
C GLY A 27 5.03 -6.34 0.73
N LEU A 28 5.40 -6.49 -0.54
CA LEU A 28 5.26 -7.75 -1.28
C LEU A 28 6.18 -8.84 -0.69
N ASP A 29 7.43 -8.49 -0.39
CA ASP A 29 8.41 -9.40 0.18
C ASP A 29 8.04 -9.82 1.61
N ALA A 30 7.36 -8.96 2.37
CA ALA A 30 6.79 -9.31 3.67
C ALA A 30 5.55 -10.24 3.53
N ALA A 31 4.62 -9.90 2.64
CA ALA A 31 3.41 -10.69 2.41
C ALA A 31 3.71 -12.13 1.95
N ARG A 32 4.75 -12.32 1.13
CA ARG A 32 5.18 -13.66 0.67
C ARG A 32 5.75 -14.57 1.77
N LYS A 33 5.94 -14.07 2.99
CA LYS A 33 6.49 -14.83 4.14
C LYS A 33 5.40 -15.31 5.11
N VAL A 34 4.14 -14.97 4.86
CA VAL A 34 3.01 -15.30 5.72
C VAL A 34 1.88 -15.91 4.88
N GLU A 35 0.94 -16.57 5.55
CA GLU A 35 -0.28 -17.07 4.92
C GLU A 35 -1.22 -15.93 4.52
N ALA A 36 -2.09 -16.19 3.53
CA ALA A 36 -3.00 -15.18 2.99
C ALA A 36 -3.93 -14.59 4.06
N GLU A 37 -4.39 -15.41 5.01
CA GLU A 37 -5.25 -15.03 6.12
C GLU A 37 -4.60 -13.98 7.02
N VAL A 38 -3.27 -14.02 7.19
CA VAL A 38 -2.54 -13.01 7.95
C VAL A 38 -2.61 -11.65 7.24
N VAL A 39 -2.42 -11.64 5.92
CA VAL A 39 -2.51 -10.41 5.11
C VAL A 39 -3.93 -9.84 5.15
N ILE A 40 -4.95 -10.69 5.06
CA ILE A 40 -6.35 -10.29 5.15
C ILE A 40 -6.64 -9.68 6.54
N GLY A 41 -6.17 -10.31 7.62
CA GLY A 41 -6.34 -9.81 8.98
C GLY A 41 -5.72 -8.41 9.19
N GLU A 42 -4.55 -8.14 8.59
CA GLU A 42 -3.95 -6.80 8.61
C GLU A 42 -4.82 -5.77 7.85
N LEU A 43 -5.43 -6.15 6.72
CA LEU A 43 -6.35 -5.29 5.98
C LEU A 43 -7.61 -4.96 6.79
N GLU A 44 -8.18 -5.95 7.48
CA GLU A 44 -9.31 -5.75 8.39
C GLU A 44 -8.95 -4.79 9.53
N ALA A 45 -7.83 -5.04 10.21
CA ALA A 45 -7.35 -4.22 11.33
C ALA A 45 -7.02 -2.78 10.91
N SER A 46 -6.60 -2.56 9.66
CA SER A 46 -6.30 -1.23 9.13
C SER A 46 -7.56 -0.37 8.90
N GLY A 47 -8.75 -0.99 8.80
CA GLY A 47 -9.97 -0.30 8.40
C GLY A 47 -9.91 0.28 6.99
N LEU A 48 -9.09 -0.28 6.10
CA LEU A 48 -8.97 0.15 4.71
C LEU A 48 -10.34 0.08 4.02
N ARG A 49 -10.67 1.14 3.29
CA ARG A 49 -11.90 1.24 2.50
C ARG A 49 -11.58 1.44 1.02
N GLY A 50 -12.43 0.86 0.18
CA GLY A 50 -12.36 0.97 -1.26
C GLY A 50 -12.40 2.43 -1.72
N ARG A 51 -11.38 2.84 -2.48
CA ARG A 51 -11.23 4.21 -3.00
C ARG A 51 -11.82 4.42 -4.40
N GLY A 52 -12.55 3.42 -4.92
CA GLY A 52 -13.31 3.52 -6.18
C GLY A 52 -14.67 4.24 -6.07
N GLY A 53 -14.97 4.88 -4.94
CA GLY A 53 -16.21 5.64 -4.71
C GLY A 53 -17.23 4.96 -3.80
N GLY A 54 -17.23 3.62 -3.72
CA GLY A 54 -18.20 2.87 -2.91
C GLY A 54 -17.89 2.78 -1.40
N GLY A 55 -16.64 2.96 -0.98
CA GLY A 55 -16.27 2.99 0.44
C GLY A 55 -16.43 1.66 1.21
N PHE A 56 -16.63 0.54 0.49
CA PHE A 56 -16.68 -0.82 1.07
C PHE A 56 -15.43 -1.13 1.87
N VAL A 57 -15.56 -1.97 2.90
CA VAL A 57 -14.42 -2.48 3.65
C VAL A 57 -13.58 -3.34 2.70
N THR A 58 -12.26 -3.16 2.69
CA THR A 58 -11.40 -3.88 1.74
C THR A 58 -11.01 -5.27 2.24
N GLY A 59 -10.99 -5.48 3.56
CA GLY A 59 -10.67 -6.78 4.16
C GLY A 59 -11.84 -7.79 4.22
N THR A 60 -13.09 -7.34 3.99
CA THR A 60 -14.34 -8.13 4.15
C THR A 60 -15.42 -7.64 3.19
#